data_AF-A0A399WQ03-F1
#
_entry.id   AF-A0A399WQ03-F1
#
_cell.length_a   1.000
_cell.length_b   1.000
_cell.length_c   1.000
_cell.angle_alpha   90.00
_cell.angle_beta   90.00
_cell.angle_gamma   90.00
#
_symmetry.space_group_name_H-M   'P 1'
#
loop_
_entity.id
_entity.type
_entity.pdbx_description
1 polymer ?
#
loop_
_entity_poly.entity_id
_entity_poly.type
_entity_poly.pdbx_seq_one_letter_code
_entity_poly.pdbx_strand_id
1 'polypeptide(L)'
;MAVDSSGNAYVSGSTGSTNFPIVSAYQVSHAGGSFDAFVTKISSTGSALIYSTYLGGGAKDEGWGMEVDGSDNAYVAGITESMDFPTTSAYQGSKQGIQDAFVTKFAIGNSAPVANAGSDQTVDELTLVALDGSGSNDPETIP
;
A
#
# COMPACT_ATOMS: atom_id res chain seq x y z
N MET A 1 -8.02 -9.97 9.14
CA MET A 1 -6.92 -10.56 8.34
C MET A 1 -7.54 -11.15 7.08
N ALA A 2 -6.78 -11.21 6.00
CA ALA A 2 -7.22 -11.72 4.70
C ALA A 2 -6.04 -12.43 4.00
N VAL A 3 -6.30 -13.07 2.86
CA VAL A 3 -5.29 -13.79 2.06
C VAL A 3 -5.49 -13.44 0.58
N ASP A 4 -4.40 -13.18 -0.14
CA ASP A 4 -4.43 -12.87 -1.57
C ASP A 4 -4.46 -14.13 -2.46
N SER A 5 -4.60 -13.93 -3.77
CA SER A 5 -4.63 -15.01 -4.77
C SER A 5 -3.38 -15.90 -4.78
N SER A 6 -2.25 -15.37 -4.29
CA SER A 6 -0.95 -16.04 -4.21
C SER A 6 -0.70 -16.69 -2.84
N GLY A 7 -1.67 -16.63 -1.94
CA GLY A 7 -1.60 -17.22 -0.60
C GLY A 7 -0.85 -16.37 0.43
N ASN A 8 -0.47 -15.12 0.10
CA ASN A 8 0.16 -14.23 1.07
C ASN A 8 -0.89 -13.72 2.07
N ALA A 9 -0.53 -13.67 3.34
CA ALA A 9 -1.43 -13.22 4.40
C ALA A 9 -1.33 -11.71 4.61
N TYR A 10 -2.48 -11.06 4.77
CA TYR A 10 -2.57 -9.65 5.10
C TYR A 10 -3.15 -9.49 6.51
N VAL A 11 -2.51 -8.65 7.32
CA VAL A 11 -2.87 -8.42 8.71
C VAL A 11 -2.93 -6.92 8.95
N SER A 12 -4.00 -6.48 9.62
CA SER A 12 -4.09 -5.16 10.23
C SER A 12 -4.27 -5.28 11.73
N GLY A 13 -3.91 -4.22 12.44
CA GLY A 13 -4.14 -4.08 13.86
C GLY A 13 -3.72 -2.70 14.32
N SER A 14 -3.35 -2.58 15.59
CA SER A 14 -2.76 -1.37 16.16
C SER A 14 -1.45 -1.69 16.87
N THR A 15 -0.53 -0.72 16.90
CA THR A 15 0.76 -0.83 17.57
C THR A 15 1.11 0.50 18.23
N GLY A 16 1.62 0.44 19.47
CA GLY A 16 2.23 1.59 20.16
C GLY A 16 3.76 1.51 20.15
N SER A 17 4.32 0.50 19.46
CA SER A 17 5.76 0.26 19.38
C SER A 17 6.38 1.21 18.37
N THR A 18 7.43 1.93 18.76
CA THR A 18 8.21 2.79 17.84
C THR A 18 9.20 2.02 16.98
N ASN A 19 9.31 0.70 17.19
CA ASN A 19 10.21 -0.21 16.49
C ASN A 19 9.46 -1.37 15.80
N PHE A 20 8.21 -1.15 15.41
CA PHE A 20 7.45 -2.12 14.63
C PHE A 20 8.18 -2.45 13.31
N PRO A 21 8.22 -3.72 12.86
CA PRO A 21 8.88 -4.08 11.61
C PRO A 21 8.24 -3.38 10.41
N ILE A 22 9.05 -2.71 9.60
CA ILE A 22 8.62 -2.06 8.36
C ILE A 22 9.33 -2.65 7.14
N VAL A 23 8.61 -2.79 6.04
CA VAL A 23 9.14 -3.25 4.74
C VAL A 23 8.36 -2.53 3.64
N SER A 24 9.05 -1.86 2.72
CA SER A 24 8.43 -1.12 1.60
C SER A 24 7.27 -0.19 2.03
N ALA A 25 7.41 0.43 3.20
CA ALA A 25 6.31 1.07 3.92
C ALA A 25 5.89 2.42 3.32
N TYR A 26 4.59 2.69 3.33
CA TYR A 26 4.05 4.03 3.09
C TYR A 26 4.41 5.01 4.23
N GLN A 27 4.26 4.58 5.48
CA GLN A 27 4.61 5.33 6.67
C GLN A 27 5.65 4.55 7.48
N VAL A 28 6.85 5.12 7.58
CA VAL A 28 8.05 4.43 8.11
C VAL A 28 8.24 4.58 9.63
N SER A 29 7.43 5.41 10.28
CA SER A 29 7.52 5.68 11.72
C SER A 29 6.15 5.87 12.35
N HIS A 30 6.06 5.45 13.62
CA HIS A 30 4.94 5.76 14.51
C HIS A 30 4.70 7.28 14.56
N ALA A 31 3.52 7.75 14.17
CA ALA A 31 3.22 9.17 14.01
C ALA A 31 2.93 9.87 15.34
N GLY A 32 2.48 9.14 16.37
CA GLY A 32 2.22 9.72 17.68
C GLY A 32 1.10 9.01 18.43
N GLY A 33 0.47 9.71 19.38
CA GLY A 33 -0.63 9.14 20.16
C GLY A 33 -0.28 7.86 20.92
N SER A 34 -1.32 7.09 21.25
CA SER A 34 -1.17 5.82 21.98
C SER A 34 -0.93 4.62 21.07
N PHE A 35 -1.53 4.62 19.88
CA PHE A 35 -1.43 3.56 18.90
C PHE A 35 -1.61 4.14 17.49
N ASP A 36 -0.83 3.63 16.54
CA ASP A 36 -1.09 3.75 15.12
C ASP A 36 -1.72 2.44 14.64
N ALA A 37 -2.57 2.50 13.61
CA ALA A 37 -2.91 1.29 12.89
C ALA A 37 -1.66 0.75 12.17
N PHE A 38 -1.64 -0.53 11.82
CA PHE A 38 -0.64 -1.08 10.91
C PHE A 38 -1.28 -1.93 9.83
N VAL A 39 -0.56 -2.08 8.73
CA VAL A 39 -0.91 -3.01 7.64
C VAL A 39 0.34 -3.78 7.24
N THR A 40 0.26 -5.11 7.30
CA THR A 40 1.37 -6.01 7.03
C THR A 40 0.95 -7.10 6.05
N LYS A 41 1.78 -7.35 5.03
CA LYS A 41 1.69 -8.49 4.11
C LYS A 41 2.84 -9.46 4.41
N ILE A 42 2.50 -10.73 4.59
CA ILE A 42 3.42 -11.82 4.94
C ILE A 42 3.43 -12.81 3.79
N SER A 43 4.61 -13.33 3.42
CA SER A 43 4.73 -14.35 2.38
C SER A 43 3.85 -15.56 2.66
N SER A 44 3.42 -16.27 1.61
CA SER A 44 2.61 -17.49 1.74
C SER A 44 3.26 -18.61 2.56
N THR A 45 4.59 -18.58 2.68
CA THR A 45 5.38 -19.47 3.54
C THR A 45 5.45 -19.01 5.01
N GLY A 46 5.00 -17.79 5.32
CA GLY A 46 5.13 -17.17 6.64
C GLY A 46 6.56 -16.73 7.00
N SER A 47 7.52 -16.81 6.08
CA SER A 47 8.94 -16.63 6.38
C SER A 47 9.45 -15.21 6.23
N ALA A 48 8.70 -14.32 5.57
CA ALA A 48 9.13 -12.95 5.31
C ALA A 48 7.94 -11.97 5.31
N LEU A 49 8.23 -10.73 5.70
CA LEU A 49 7.34 -9.61 5.42
C LEU A 49 7.59 -9.14 3.98
N ILE A 50 6.53 -9.05 3.19
CA ILE A 50 6.55 -8.47 1.84
C ILE A 50 6.32 -6.96 1.93
N TYR A 51 5.45 -6.55 2.85
CA TYR A 51 5.11 -5.16 3.12
C TYR A 51 4.75 -5.01 4.59
N SER A 52 5.10 -3.89 5.20
CA SER A 52 4.64 -3.56 6.54
C SER A 52 4.77 -2.06 6.78
N THR A 53 3.69 -1.41 7.21
CA THR A 53 3.60 0.04 7.40
C THR A 53 2.86 0.38 8.69
N TYR A 54 3.18 1.53 9.26
CA TYR A 54 2.25 2.23 10.14
C TYR A 54 1.13 2.90 9.32
N LEU A 55 0.05 3.27 9.98
CA LEU A 55 -1.05 4.05 9.43
C LEU A 55 -1.69 4.84 10.58
N GLY A 56 -1.30 6.10 10.73
CA GLY A 56 -1.80 6.95 11.80
C GLY A 56 -1.25 8.37 11.76
N GLY A 57 -1.75 9.21 12.65
CA GLY A 57 -1.34 10.59 12.86
C GLY A 57 -0.95 10.85 14.31
N GLY A 58 -1.05 12.09 14.77
CA GLY A 58 -0.60 12.48 16.10
C GLY A 58 -1.44 11.96 17.27
N ALA A 59 -2.56 11.29 17.03
CA ALA A 59 -3.49 10.77 18.04
C ALA A 59 -3.70 9.26 17.88
N LYS A 60 -4.80 8.72 18.43
CA LYS A 60 -5.05 7.28 18.44
C LYS A 60 -5.68 6.82 17.11
N ASP A 61 -5.08 5.81 16.49
CA ASP A 61 -5.56 5.19 15.26
C ASP A 61 -5.55 3.65 15.39
N GLU A 62 -6.62 3.00 14.91
CA GLU A 62 -6.77 1.54 15.04
C GLU A 62 -7.31 0.91 13.76
N GLY A 63 -6.67 -0.17 13.29
CA GLY A 63 -7.20 -1.02 12.23
C GLY A 63 -7.97 -2.21 12.82
N TRP A 64 -9.26 -2.33 12.49
CA TRP A 64 -10.14 -3.37 13.04
C TRP A 64 -10.49 -4.47 12.05
N GLY A 65 -10.69 -4.10 10.79
CA GLY A 65 -11.14 -5.01 9.74
C GLY A 65 -10.26 -4.93 8.50
N MET A 66 -10.20 -6.03 7.75
CA MET A 66 -9.47 -6.09 6.50
C MET A 66 -10.05 -7.15 5.56
N GLU A 67 -10.16 -6.81 4.28
CA GLU A 67 -10.51 -7.71 3.18
C GLU A 67 -9.59 -7.49 1.98
N VAL A 68 -9.42 -8.49 1.11
CA VAL A 68 -8.61 -8.38 -0.12
C VAL A 68 -9.49 -8.65 -1.34
N ASP A 69 -9.42 -7.79 -2.36
CA ASP A 69 -10.18 -7.97 -3.60
C ASP A 69 -9.49 -8.93 -4.60
N GLY A 70 -10.19 -9.28 -5.69
CA GLY A 70 -9.66 -10.16 -6.73
C GLY A 70 -8.51 -9.57 -7.56
N SER A 71 -8.08 -8.33 -7.27
CA SER A 71 -6.88 -7.70 -7.82
C SER A 71 -5.81 -7.52 -6.74
N ASP A 72 -5.90 -8.28 -5.64
CA ASP A 72 -4.96 -8.32 -4.52
C ASP A 72 -4.75 -6.96 -3.80
N ASN A 73 -5.75 -6.07 -3.90
CA ASN A 73 -5.78 -4.86 -3.10
C ASN A 73 -6.37 -5.14 -1.73
N ALA A 74 -5.74 -4.65 -0.68
CA ALA A 74 -6.25 -4.74 0.68
C ALA A 74 -7.10 -3.51 1.03
N TYR A 75 -8.29 -3.72 1.55
CA TYR A 75 -9.14 -2.69 2.12
C TYR A 75 -9.10 -2.83 3.63
N VAL A 76 -8.72 -1.78 4.33
CA VAL A 76 -8.58 -1.76 5.78
C VAL A 76 -9.58 -0.78 6.36
N ALA A 77 -10.35 -1.22 7.34
CA ALA A 77 -11.34 -0.43 8.04
C ALA A 77 -10.95 -0.27 9.51
N GLY A 78 -11.25 0.91 10.07
CA GLY A 78 -10.85 1.24 11.42
C GLY A 78 -11.39 2.59 11.87
N ILE A 79 -10.76 3.13 12.92
CA ILE A 79 -11.07 4.44 13.47
C ILE A 79 -9.82 5.32 13.53
N THR A 80 -10.04 6.63 13.41
CA THR A 80 -9.02 7.64 13.62
C THR A 80 -9.49 8.72 14.58
N GLU A 81 -8.64 9.06 15.55
CA GLU A 81 -8.77 10.25 16.39
C GLU A 81 -7.79 11.35 15.94
N SER A 82 -7.06 11.13 14.85
CA SER A 82 -6.01 12.00 14.33
C SER A 82 -6.55 13.02 13.32
N MET A 83 -6.27 14.31 13.54
CA MET A 83 -6.64 15.38 12.59
C MET A 83 -5.77 15.34 11.33
N ASP A 84 -4.57 14.78 11.46
CA ASP A 84 -3.51 14.60 10.48
C ASP A 84 -3.42 13.15 9.99
N PHE A 85 -4.50 12.37 10.11
CA PHE A 85 -4.54 11.00 9.58
C PHE A 85 -4.17 10.99 8.08
N PRO A 86 -3.32 10.07 7.61
CA PRO A 86 -2.91 10.04 6.21
C PRO A 86 -4.09 9.82 5.26
N THR A 87 -4.22 10.69 4.26
CA THR A 87 -5.27 10.59 3.24
C THR A 87 -4.71 10.75 1.84
N THR A 88 -5.23 9.95 0.90
CA THR A 88 -4.97 10.06 -0.54
C THR A 88 -6.30 9.93 -1.26
N SER A 89 -6.72 10.98 -1.97
CA SER A 89 -8.02 11.02 -2.68
C SER A 89 -9.23 10.67 -1.81
N ALA A 90 -9.25 11.14 -0.57
CA ALA A 90 -10.32 10.82 0.40
C ALA A 90 -11.61 11.59 0.12
N TYR A 91 -12.76 10.95 0.36
CA TYR A 91 -14.07 11.62 0.39
C TYR A 91 -14.16 12.65 1.52
N GLN A 92 -13.58 12.34 2.67
CA GLN A 92 -13.41 13.24 3.81
C GLN A 92 -11.91 13.29 4.16
N GLY A 93 -11.26 14.43 3.93
CA GLY A 93 -9.81 14.58 4.07
C GLY A 93 -9.31 14.90 5.48
N SER A 94 -10.20 15.13 6.45
CA SER A 94 -9.82 15.37 7.85
C SER A 94 -10.97 15.01 8.78
N LYS A 95 -10.60 14.55 9.98
CA LYS A 95 -11.54 14.12 11.01
C LYS A 95 -12.47 15.26 11.44
N GLN A 96 -13.74 14.95 11.66
CA GLN A 96 -14.72 15.84 12.27
C GLN A 96 -15.17 15.27 13.63
N GLY A 97 -15.33 16.12 14.65
CA GLY A 97 -15.67 15.67 16.00
C GLY A 97 -14.51 14.96 16.72
N ILE A 98 -14.79 13.96 17.54
CA ILE A 98 -13.78 13.29 18.39
C ILE A 98 -13.13 12.07 17.74
N GLN A 99 -13.82 11.39 16.84
CA GLN A 99 -13.38 10.15 16.19
C GLN A 99 -14.16 9.97 14.88
N ASP A 100 -13.48 9.57 13.81
CA ASP A 100 -14.12 9.15 12.56
C ASP A 100 -13.76 7.71 12.22
N ALA A 101 -14.66 7.04 11.51
CA ALA A 101 -14.32 5.78 10.85
C ALA A 101 -13.52 6.06 9.57
N PHE A 102 -12.58 5.17 9.23
CA PHE A 102 -11.92 5.19 7.93
C PHE A 102 -12.07 3.85 7.22
N VAL A 103 -12.01 3.92 5.89
CA VAL A 103 -11.71 2.78 5.02
C VAL A 103 -10.62 3.24 4.07
N THR A 104 -9.51 2.50 4.01
CA THR A 104 -8.39 2.80 3.11
C THR A 104 -8.08 1.59 2.23
N LYS A 105 -7.62 1.87 1.01
CA LYS A 105 -7.20 0.86 0.04
C LYS A 105 -5.68 0.89 -0.07
N PHE A 106 -5.04 -0.26 0.14
CA PHE A 106 -3.64 -0.49 -0.17
C PHE A 106 -3.50 -1.43 -1.36
N ALA A 107 -2.93 -0.92 -2.44
CA ALA A 107 -2.48 -1.73 -3.57
C ALA A 107 -1.08 -2.28 -3.26
N ILE A 108 -1.01 -3.38 -2.50
CA ILE A 108 0.25 -4.04 -2.05
C ILE A 108 0.68 -5.14 -3.04
N GLY A 109 0.04 -5.21 -4.20
CA GLY A 109 0.37 -6.15 -5.27
C GLY A 109 1.57 -5.67 -6.07
N ASN A 110 2.46 -6.61 -6.41
CA ASN A 110 3.40 -6.42 -7.51
C ASN A 110 2.63 -6.71 -8.81
N SER A 111 2.19 -5.67 -9.51
CA SER A 111 1.72 -5.81 -10.88
C SER A 111 2.86 -6.29 -11.77
N ALA A 112 2.55 -6.97 -12.86
CA ALA A 112 3.61 -7.28 -13.82
C ALA A 112 4.15 -5.97 -14.41
N PRO A 113 5.49 -5.79 -14.51
CA PRO A 113 6.04 -4.67 -15.26
C PRO A 113 5.52 -4.70 -16.69
N VAL A 114 5.09 -3.55 -17.19
CA VAL A 114 4.61 -3.41 -18.56
C VAL A 114 5.81 -3.16 -19.46
N ALA A 115 6.11 -4.12 -20.35
CA ALA A 115 7.06 -3.90 -21.42
C ALA A 115 6.35 -3.17 -22.58
N ASN A 116 6.89 -2.03 -23.01
CA ASN A 116 6.35 -1.25 -24.11
C ASN A 116 7.50 -0.73 -24.97
N ALA A 117 7.55 -1.24 -26.21
CA ALA A 117 8.56 -0.92 -27.20
C ALA A 117 8.29 0.40 -27.96
N GLY A 118 7.22 1.13 -27.60
CA GLY A 118 6.77 2.32 -28.33
C GLY A 118 5.82 1.97 -29.48
N SER A 119 5.51 2.96 -30.33
CA SER A 119 4.65 2.77 -31.51
C SER A 119 5.35 1.97 -32.61
N ASP A 120 4.58 1.19 -33.37
CA ASP A 120 5.08 0.47 -34.54
C ASP A 120 5.81 1.43 -35.51
N GLN A 121 7.00 1.03 -35.94
CA GLN A 121 7.78 1.77 -36.92
C GLN A 121 7.84 1.01 -38.24
N THR A 122 7.68 1.72 -39.35
CA THR A 122 8.01 1.21 -40.68
C THR A 122 9.39 1.72 -41.05
N VAL A 123 10.34 0.82 -41.25
CA VAL A 123 11.73 1.16 -41.61
C VAL A 123 12.20 0.30 -42.78
N ASP A 124 13.13 0.85 -43.57
CA ASP A 124 13.77 0.10 -44.66
C ASP A 124 14.63 -1.04 -44.10
N GLU A 125 14.78 -2.12 -44.87
CA GLU A 125 15.64 -3.24 -44.47
C GLU A 125 17.07 -2.78 -44.18
N LEU A 126 17.71 -3.40 -43.18
CA LEU A 126 19.05 -3.06 -42.67
C LEU A 126 19.15 -1.68 -41.97
N THR A 127 18.03 -0.98 -41.77
CA THR A 127 18.00 0.22 -40.94
C THR A 127 18.02 -0.15 -39.45
N LEU A 128 18.90 0.48 -38.69
CA LEU A 128 18.96 0.29 -37.24
C LEU A 128 17.74 0.96 -36.58
N VAL A 129 16.95 0.19 -35.83
CA VAL A 129 15.89 0.70 -34.96
C VAL A 129 16.39 0.63 -33.53
N ALA A 130 16.43 1.77 -32.84
CA ALA A 130 16.72 1.82 -31.41
C ALA A 130 15.41 1.84 -30.63
N LEU A 131 15.19 0.82 -29.78
CA LEU A 131 14.14 0.84 -28.77
C LEU A 131 14.76 1.40 -27.48
N ASP A 132 14.26 2.54 -27.00
CA ASP A 132 14.80 3.17 -25.79
C ASP A 132 14.18 2.63 -24.48
N GLY A 133 13.15 1.78 -24.59
CA GLY A 133 12.46 1.17 -23.47
C GLY A 133 11.72 2.14 -22.57
N SER A 134 11.66 3.42 -22.92
CA SER A 134 11.10 4.50 -22.09
C SER A 134 9.59 4.37 -21.86
N GLY A 135 8.89 3.62 -22.72
CA GLY A 135 7.49 3.30 -22.53
C GLY A 135 7.23 2.21 -21.50
N SER A 136 8.27 1.46 -21.09
CA SER A 136 8.12 0.37 -20.13
C SER A 136 8.07 0.93 -18.71
N ASN A 137 7.15 0.43 -17.90
CA ASN A 137 7.00 0.89 -16.52
C ASN A 137 6.73 -0.27 -15.56
N ASP A 138 7.33 -0.18 -14.38
CA ASP A 138 6.93 -0.92 -13.20
C ASP A 138 5.78 -0.14 -12.54
N PRO A 139 4.56 -0.67 -12.44
CA PRO A 139 3.43 0.05 -11.83
C PRO A 139 3.61 0.28 -10.33
N GLU A 140 4.58 -0.37 -9.69
CA GLU A 140 4.85 -0.30 -8.25
C GLU A 140 5.81 0.82 -7.85
N THR A 141 6.05 1.83 -8.69
CA THR A 141 6.68 3.06 -8.21
C THR A 141 5.72 3.77 -7.26
N ILE A 142 5.72 3.34 -5.99
CA ILE A 142 5.18 4.11 -4.88
C ILE A 142 6.04 5.39 -4.81
N PRO A 143 5.43 6.58 -4.76
CA PRO A 143 6.19 7.83 -4.61
C PRO A 143 7.03 7.88 -3.35
#